data_AF-A0A9E5RLT3-F1
#
_entry.id   AF-A0A9E5RLT3-F1
#
_cell.length_a   1.000
_cell.length_b   1.000
_cell.length_c   1.000
_cell.angle_alpha   90.00
_cell.angle_beta   90.00
_cell.angle_gamma   90.00
#
_symmetry.space_group_name_H-M   'P 1'
#
loop_
_entity.id
_entity.type
_entity.pdbx_description
1 polymer ?
#
loop_
_entity_poly.entity_id
_entity_poly.type
_entity_poly.pdbx_seq_one_letter_code
_entity_poly.pdbx_strand_id
1 'polypeptide(L)' 'IGPFIRSWRRFYGAEPLPFSWEPLLEHFQHQACLGSISEIFDGDPPHHPQGAIAQAWSVAELIRHWDEIQG' A
#
# COMPACT_ATOMS: atom_id res chain seq x y z
N ILE A 1 4.51 -3.29 2.21
CA ILE A 1 3.95 -3.80 0.92
C ILE A 1 5.04 -4.15 -0.12
N GLY A 2 6.06 -3.32 -0.35
CA GLY A 2 7.07 -3.57 -1.40
C GLY A 2 7.79 -4.91 -1.42
N PRO A 3 8.37 -5.38 -0.29
CA PRO A 3 9.00 -6.68 -0.24
C PRO A 3 8.05 -7.83 -0.61
N PHE A 4 6.77 -7.72 -0.25
CA PHE A 4 5.74 -8.69 -0.61
C PHE A 4 5.52 -8.71 -2.12
N ILE A 5 5.28 -7.56 -2.75
CA ILE A 5 5.07 -7.48 -4.21
C ILE A 5 6.28 -8.02 -4.98
N ARG A 6 7.49 -7.62 -4.60
CA ARG A 6 8.72 -8.09 -5.25
C ARG A 6 8.90 -9.60 -5.12
N SER A 7 8.61 -10.15 -3.94
CA SER A 7 8.72 -11.59 -3.70
C SER A 7 7.65 -12.37 -4.47
N TRP A 8 6.40 -11.87 -4.47
CA TRP A 8 5.31 -12.48 -5.22
C TRP A 8 5.66 -12.60 -6.71
N ARG A 9 6.08 -11.51 -7.33
CA ARG A 9 6.49 -11.51 -8.75
C ARG A 9 7.63 -12.45 -9.06
N ARG A 10 8.58 -12.60 -8.12
CA ARG A 10 9.73 -13.47 -8.31
C ARG A 10 9.35 -14.95 -8.33
N PHE A 11 8.40 -15.37 -7.50
CA PHE A 11 8.09 -16.79 -7.31
C PHE A 11 6.76 -17.22 -7.96
N TYR A 12 5.86 -16.27 -8.23
CA TYR A 12 4.52 -16.48 -8.74
C TYR A 12 4.21 -15.56 -9.94
N GLY A 13 5.21 -15.26 -10.78
CA GLY A 13 5.07 -14.24 -11.84
C GLY A 13 3.98 -14.49 -12.90
N ALA A 14 3.42 -15.70 -12.98
CA ALA A 14 2.26 -16.02 -13.82
C ALA A 14 0.91 -15.74 -13.13
N GLU A 15 0.91 -15.61 -11.80
CA GLU A 15 -0.29 -15.37 -11.01
C GLU A 15 -0.50 -13.87 -10.79
N PRO A 16 -1.74 -13.38 -10.78
CA PRO A 16 -2.03 -12.01 -10.40
C PRO A 16 -1.57 -11.73 -8.96
N LEU A 17 -1.29 -10.46 -8.65
CA LEU A 17 -1.03 -10.05 -7.27
C LEU A 17 -2.30 -10.26 -6.43
N PRO A 18 -2.24 -11.00 -5.31
CA PRO A 18 -3.39 -11.19 -4.42
C PRO A 18 -3.50 -10.01 -3.45
N PHE A 19 -3.46 -8.81 -4.01
CA PHE A 19 -3.44 -7.54 -3.29
C PHE A 19 -4.00 -6.46 -4.21
N SER A 20 -4.79 -5.53 -3.66
CA SER A 20 -5.29 -4.38 -4.40
C SER A 20 -4.80 -3.07 -3.76
N TRP A 21 -4.61 -2.06 -4.61
CA TRP A 21 -4.08 -0.76 -4.18
C TRP A 21 -5.16 0.16 -3.61
N GLU A 22 -6.44 -0.11 -3.90
CA GLU A 22 -7.56 0.75 -3.54
C GLU A 22 -7.60 1.14 -2.05
N PRO A 23 -7.39 0.25 -1.06
CA PRO A 23 -7.40 0.65 0.35
C PRO A 23 -6.30 1.65 0.70
N LEU A 24 -5.11 1.51 0.11
CA LEU A 24 -4.01 2.44 0.33
C LEU A 24 -4.25 3.78 -0.37
N LEU A 25 -4.90 3.77 -1.54
CA LEU A 25 -5.28 4.98 -2.27
C LEU A 25 -6.38 5.75 -1.53
N GLU A 26 -7.38 5.05 -1.00
CA GLU A 26 -8.43 5.64 -0.17
C GLU A 26 -7.82 6.30 1.07
N HIS A 27 -6.92 5.59 1.75
CA HIS A 27 -6.22 6.15 2.91
C HIS A 27 -5.41 7.39 2.54
N PHE A 28 -4.63 7.33 1.46
CA PHE A 28 -3.81 8.45 0.96
C PHE A 28 -4.64 9.69 0.62
N GLN A 29 -5.84 9.51 0.08
CA GLN A 29 -6.69 10.61 -0.38
C GLN A 29 -7.61 11.19 0.70
N HIS A 30 -8.03 10.37 1.68
CA HIS A 30 -9.19 10.72 2.51
C HIS A 30 -8.99 10.49 4.02
N GLN A 31 -7.86 9.93 4.46
CA GLN A 31 -7.67 9.54 5.87
C GLN A 31 -6.34 10.03 6.44
N ALA A 32 -6.22 10.04 7.77
CA ALA A 32 -5.03 10.43 8.51
C ALA A 32 -4.43 11.78 8.05
N CYS A 33 -3.21 11.77 7.50
CA CYS A 33 -2.58 12.94 6.89
C CYS A 33 -2.72 12.86 5.37
N LEU A 34 -3.43 13.83 4.80
CA LEU A 34 -3.68 13.91 3.36
C LEU A 34 -2.38 13.86 2.56
N GLY A 35 -2.34 13.00 1.54
CA GLY A 35 -1.15 12.79 0.74
C GLY A 35 -0.05 11.99 1.44
N SER A 36 -0.40 11.24 2.49
CA SER A 36 0.51 10.35 3.19
C SER A 36 -0.12 9.00 3.49
N ILE A 37 0.71 8.06 3.95
CA ILE A 37 0.25 6.74 4.38
C ILE A 37 0.83 6.46 5.76
N SER A 38 -0.03 5.99 6.66
CA SER A 38 0.35 5.58 8.01
C SER A 38 1.30 4.38 7.96
N GLU A 39 2.14 4.23 8.99
CA GLU A 39 3.18 3.21 9.04
C GLU A 39 2.63 1.78 8.98
N ILE A 40 1.58 1.52 9.77
CA ILE A 40 0.96 0.20 9.94
C ILE A 40 -0.55 0.34 10.14
N PHE A 41 -1.26 -0.78 9.96
CA PHE A 41 -2.71 -0.88 10.09
C PHE A 41 -3.07 -2.14 10.88
N ASP A 42 -4.20 -2.11 11.58
CA ASP A 42 -4.72 -3.30 12.27
C ASP A 42 -5.05 -4.43 11.28
N GLY A 43 -4.84 -5.68 11.71
CA GLY A 43 -5.10 -6.86 10.89
C GLY A 43 -6.58 -7.17 10.70
N ASP A 44 -7.43 -6.80 11.66
CA ASP A 44 -8.88 -6.98 11.60
C ASP A 44 -9.58 -5.70 11.12
N PRO A 45 -10.72 -5.82 10.40
CA PRO A 45 -11.56 -4.67 10.10
C PRO A 45 -11.93 -3.89 11.38
N PRO A 46 -11.92 -2.54 11.36
CA PRO A 46 -11.84 -1.69 10.17
C PRO A 46 -10.40 -1.26 9.79
N HIS A 47 -9.37 -2.01 10.18
CA HIS A 47 -7.96 -1.75 9.83
C HIS A 47 -7.50 -0.34 10.22
N HIS A 48 -7.65 0.04 11.49
CA HIS A 48 -7.27 1.39 11.92
C HIS A 48 -5.78 1.68 11.68
N PRO A 49 -5.41 2.90 11.26
CA PRO A 49 -4.02 3.30 11.12
C PRO A 49 -3.34 3.42 12.49
N GLN A 50 -2.12 2.91 12.58
CA GLN A 50 -1.29 2.90 13.79
C GLN A 50 0.12 3.40 13.46
N GLY A 51 0.92 3.67 14.51
CA GLY A 51 2.31 4.09 14.36
C GLY A 51 2.46 5.51 13.83
N ALA A 52 3.51 5.76 13.02
CA ALA A 52 3.71 7.07 12.43
C ALA A 52 2.57 7.43 11.46
N ILE A 53 1.98 8.62 11.64
CA ILE A 53 0.88 9.15 10.80
C ILE A 53 1.31 9.30 9.34
N ALA A 54 2.58 9.64 9.09
CA ALA A 54 3.13 9.90 7.77
C ALA A 54 4.48 9.19 7.61
N GLN A 55 4.53 8.13 6.79
CA GLN A 55 5.73 7.36 6.55
C GLN A 55 6.14 7.40 5.06
N ALA A 56 7.36 7.87 4.80
CA ALA A 56 7.83 8.12 3.43
C ALA A 56 8.00 6.86 2.57
N TRP A 57 8.29 5.71 3.17
CA TRP A 57 8.50 4.48 2.39
C TRP A 57 7.19 3.97 1.82
N SER A 58 6.09 3.99 2.58
CA SER A 58 4.76 3.63 2.06
C SER A 58 4.32 4.50 0.88
N VAL A 59 4.60 5.81 0.91
CA VAL A 59 4.36 6.70 -0.26
C VAL A 59 5.28 6.35 -1.43
N ALA A 60 6.57 6.07 -1.16
CA ALA A 60 7.50 5.64 -2.21
C ALA A 60 7.08 4.32 -2.88
N GLU A 61 6.40 3.43 -2.15
CA GLU A 61 5.79 2.22 -2.70
C GLU A 61 4.68 2.53 -3.71
N LEU A 62 3.76 3.45 -3.40
CA LEU A 62 2.73 3.90 -4.36
C LEU A 62 3.36 4.48 -5.62
N ILE A 63 4.36 5.35 -5.48
CA ILE A 63 5.03 6.00 -6.61
C ILE A 63 5.70 4.97 -7.52
N ARG A 64 6.39 3.97 -6.96
CA ARG A 64 7.08 2.96 -7.77
C ARG A 64 6.14 2.11 -8.61
N HIS A 65 4.93 1.90 -8.12
CA HIS A 65 3.91 1.08 -8.77
C HIS A 65 2.83 1.94 -9.45
N TRP A 66 3.09 3.23 -9.67
CA TRP A 66 2.09 4.17 -10.19
C TRP A 66 1.53 3.75 -11.55
N ASP A 67 2.37 3.31 -12.48
CA ASP A 67 1.93 2.85 -13.80
C ASP A 67 0.98 1.64 -13.72
N GLU A 68 1.18 0.77 -12.72
CA GLU A 68 0.34 -0.41 -12.47
C GLU A 68 -0.97 -0.05 -11.78
N ILE A 69 -0.98 1.05 -11.03
CA ILE A 69 -2.17 1.57 -10.36
C ILE A 69 -3.10 2.27 -11.35
N GLN A 70 -2.54 2.88 -12.41
CA GLN A 70 -3.30 3.60 -13.42
C GLN A 70 -3.83 2.71 -14.57
N GLY A 71 -3.22 1.54 -14.77
CA GLY A 71 -3.57 0.59 -15.84
C GLY A 71 -4.59 -0.45 -15.41
#